data_AF-W0I9U8-F1
#
_entry.id   AF-W0I9U8-F1
#
_cell.length_a   1.000
_cell.length_b   1.000
_cell.length_c   1.000
_cell.angle_alpha   90.00
_cell.angle_beta   90.00
_cell.angle_gamma   90.00
#
_symmetry.space_group_name_H-M   'P 1'
#
loop_
_entity.id
_entity.type
_entity.pdbx_description
1 polymer ?
#
loop_
_entity_poly.entity_id
_entity_poly.type
_entity_poly.pdbx_seq_one_letter_code
_entity_poly.pdbx_strand_id
1 'polypeptide(L)'
;MEDLKTVLEKVEEKLIAAEKIYAAMQFQVWIVIATLYYIIIGPLKTIPWQLTAIYWTSAFVVFAYFTKIIWKRLVKLYLSAGRKIVSFSAFGWAIAFSWISGTILGWIIIPRCLGTFEPLVALGIGYLVFISWSVFGMFLAFWYFGKSLEKEMIPAFLIPALAIPLIPKVAKAAMIYAGFVVVFAFGLTVLAYIYSAFKSLG
;
A
#
# COMPACT_ATOMS: atom_id res chain seq x y z
N MET A 1 25.66 -23.78 -24.85
CA MET A 1 24.70 -22.66 -25.03
C MET A 1 23.45 -22.87 -24.19
N GLU A 2 22.92 -24.09 -24.10
CA GLU A 2 21.82 -24.43 -23.19
C GLU A 2 22.14 -24.16 -21.72
N ASP A 3 23.32 -24.52 -21.23
CA ASP A 3 23.71 -24.27 -19.82
C ASP A 3 23.68 -22.78 -19.44
N LEU A 4 24.16 -21.91 -20.34
CA LEU A 4 24.16 -20.46 -20.09
C LEU A 4 22.72 -19.91 -20.07
N LYS A 5 21.86 -20.41 -20.97
CA LYS A 5 20.45 -20.03 -21.02
C LYS A 5 19.72 -20.46 -19.74
N THR A 6 19.92 -21.70 -19.29
CA THR A 6 19.33 -22.22 -18.05
C THR A 6 19.81 -21.47 -16.81
N VAL A 7 21.09 -21.08 -16.76
CA VAL A 7 21.60 -20.25 -15.66
C VAL A 7 20.96 -18.86 -15.68
N LEU A 8 20.81 -18.24 -16.86
CA LEU A 8 20.18 -16.92 -17.00
C LEU A 8 18.69 -16.95 -16.61
N GLU A 9 17.94 -17.96 -17.02
CA GLU A 9 16.53 -18.16 -16.63
C GLU A 9 16.39 -18.26 -15.10
N LYS A 10 17.24 -19.06 -14.45
CA LYS A 10 17.28 -19.18 -12.98
C LYS A 10 17.64 -17.86 -12.27
N VAL A 11 18.46 -17.01 -12.88
CA VAL A 11 18.77 -15.69 -12.32
C VAL A 11 17.57 -14.75 -12.47
N GLU A 12 16.89 -14.78 -13.62
CA GLU A 12 15.69 -13.98 -13.87
C GLU A 12 14.55 -14.34 -12.90
N GLU A 13 14.28 -15.63 -12.71
CA GLU A 13 13.30 -16.15 -11.74
C GLU A 13 13.56 -15.64 -10.32
N LYS A 14 14.82 -15.69 -9.88
CA LYS A 14 15.24 -15.18 -8.57
C LYS A 14 15.07 -13.67 -8.44
N LEU A 15 15.29 -12.92 -9.51
CA LEU A 15 15.10 -11.47 -9.52
C LEU A 15 13.62 -11.10 -9.42
N ILE A 16 12.75 -11.80 -10.15
CA ILE A 16 11.29 -11.63 -10.07
C ILE A 16 10.81 -11.95 -8.65
N ALA A 17 11.26 -13.07 -8.08
CA ALA A 17 10.92 -13.45 -6.72
C ALA A 17 11.35 -12.36 -5.70
N ALA A 18 12.57 -11.85 -5.83
CA ALA A 18 13.07 -10.79 -4.96
C ALA A 18 12.25 -9.50 -5.09
N GLU A 19 11.89 -9.08 -6.30
CA GLU A 19 11.03 -7.92 -6.54
C GLU A 19 9.69 -8.06 -5.82
N LYS A 20 9.04 -9.22 -5.96
CA LYS A 20 7.75 -9.51 -5.29
C LYS A 20 7.87 -9.52 -3.77
N ILE A 21 8.95 -10.06 -3.21
CA ILE A 21 9.23 -10.00 -1.76
C ILE A 21 9.40 -8.54 -1.30
N TYR A 22 10.16 -7.72 -2.02
CA TYR A 22 10.34 -6.32 -1.67
C TYR A 22 9.04 -5.50 -1.77
N ALA A 23 8.19 -5.81 -2.74
CA ALA A 23 6.85 -5.22 -2.83
C ALA A 23 5.98 -5.63 -1.62
N ALA A 24 5.96 -6.91 -1.25
CA ALA A 24 5.28 -7.37 -0.02
C ALA A 24 5.75 -6.62 1.22
N MET A 25 7.05 -6.38 1.37
CA MET A 25 7.59 -5.68 2.53
C MET A 25 7.01 -4.27 2.70
N GLN A 26 6.70 -3.55 1.61
CA GLN A 26 6.09 -2.21 1.70
C GLN A 26 4.71 -2.26 2.35
N PHE A 27 3.87 -3.21 1.92
CA PHE A 27 2.54 -3.41 2.51
C PHE A 27 2.65 -3.92 3.95
N GLN A 28 3.60 -4.80 4.25
CA GLN A 28 3.83 -5.30 5.59
C GLN A 28 4.22 -4.19 6.59
N VAL A 29 5.05 -3.23 6.17
CA VAL A 29 5.38 -2.07 7.02
C VAL A 29 4.13 -1.27 7.37
N TRP A 30 3.24 -1.04 6.39
CA TRP A 30 1.96 -0.35 6.64
C TRP A 30 1.02 -1.15 7.55
N ILE A 31 0.98 -2.48 7.42
CA ILE A 31 0.22 -3.33 8.35
C ILE A 31 0.72 -3.13 9.78
N VAL A 32 2.04 -3.22 10.00
CA VAL A 32 2.64 -3.05 11.33
C VAL A 32 2.31 -1.68 11.91
N ILE A 33 2.44 -0.62 11.11
CA ILE A 33 2.07 0.75 11.50
C ILE A 33 0.59 0.81 11.88
N ALA A 34 -0.31 0.40 10.98
CA ALA A 34 -1.74 0.52 11.21
C ALA A 34 -2.19 -0.30 12.44
N THR A 35 -1.72 -1.53 12.58
CA THR A 35 -2.03 -2.39 13.72
C THR A 35 -1.48 -1.83 15.03
N LEU A 36 -0.24 -1.33 15.03
CA LEU A 36 0.36 -0.72 16.23
C LEU A 36 -0.43 0.51 16.68
N TYR A 37 -0.94 1.33 15.76
CA TYR A 37 -1.82 2.44 16.10
C TYR A 37 -3.02 1.95 16.91
N TYR A 38 -3.74 0.93 16.41
CA TYR A 38 -4.90 0.36 17.09
C TYR A 38 -4.56 -0.29 18.43
N ILE A 39 -3.39 -0.91 18.58
CA ILE A 39 -2.92 -1.45 19.86
C ILE A 39 -2.73 -0.32 20.89
N ILE A 40 -2.19 0.82 20.47
CA ILE A 40 -1.96 1.98 21.36
C ILE A 40 -3.27 2.66 21.74
N ILE A 41 -4.16 2.90 20.77
CA ILE A 41 -5.41 3.64 21.04
C ILE A 41 -6.50 2.77 21.66
N GLY A 42 -6.47 1.45 21.45
CA GLY A 42 -7.48 0.50 21.93
C GLY A 42 -7.85 0.62 23.42
N PRO A 43 -6.89 0.72 24.36
CA PRO A 43 -7.19 0.87 25.78
C PRO A 43 -7.62 2.29 26.21
N LEU A 44 -7.54 3.29 25.32
CA LEU A 44 -7.82 4.68 25.68
C LEU A 44 -9.32 5.01 25.56
N LYS A 45 -9.89 5.62 26.61
CA LYS A 45 -11.30 6.09 26.61
C LYS A 45 -11.54 7.28 25.69
N THR A 46 -10.53 8.13 25.53
CA THR A 46 -10.52 9.28 24.63
C THR A 46 -9.18 9.34 23.92
N ILE A 47 -9.18 9.67 22.64
CA ILE A 47 -7.97 9.73 21.82
C ILE A 47 -7.61 11.20 21.61
N PRO A 48 -6.52 11.72 22.21
CA PRO A 48 -6.08 13.08 21.96
C PRO A 48 -5.65 13.22 20.50
N TRP A 49 -6.09 14.28 19.83
CA TRP A 49 -5.75 14.50 18.41
C TRP A 49 -4.23 14.66 18.20
N GLN A 50 -3.51 15.18 19.21
CA GLN A 50 -2.05 15.32 19.19
C GLN A 50 -1.36 13.96 19.11
N LEU A 51 -1.88 12.95 19.83
CA LEU A 51 -1.35 11.59 19.78
C LEU A 51 -1.48 11.03 18.36
N THR A 52 -2.67 11.17 17.76
CA THR A 52 -2.91 10.75 16.38
C THR A 52 -1.97 11.48 15.40
N ALA A 53 -1.83 12.79 15.52
CA ALA A 53 -0.97 13.58 14.65
C ALA A 53 0.50 13.15 14.76
N ILE A 54 1.04 13.12 15.98
CA ILE A 54 2.44 12.74 16.24
C ILE A 54 2.71 11.31 15.77
N TYR A 55 1.77 10.39 16.04
CA TYR A 55 1.88 9.00 15.63
C TYR A 55 2.00 8.88 14.11
N TRP A 56 1.04 9.44 13.37
CA TRP A 56 1.03 9.29 11.91
C TRP A 56 2.18 10.04 11.24
N THR A 57 2.57 11.22 11.73
CA THR A 57 3.79 11.91 11.26
C THR A 57 5.03 11.03 11.46
N SER A 58 5.19 10.44 12.64
CA SER A 58 6.32 9.54 12.94
C SER A 58 6.26 8.28 12.08
N ALA A 59 5.07 7.72 11.88
CA ALA A 59 4.85 6.55 11.04
C ALA A 59 5.25 6.81 9.58
N PHE A 60 4.96 7.98 9.01
CA PHE A 60 5.41 8.36 7.67
C PHE A 60 6.94 8.44 7.58
N VAL A 61 7.61 8.97 8.61
CA VAL A 61 9.09 9.00 8.66
C VAL A 61 9.65 7.58 8.71
N VAL A 62 9.09 6.72 9.54
CA VAL A 62 9.49 5.29 9.64
C VAL A 62 9.26 4.57 8.31
N PHE A 63 8.09 4.76 7.69
CA PHE A 63 7.78 4.18 6.38
C PHE A 63 8.80 4.65 5.33
N ALA A 64 9.04 5.96 5.21
CA ALA A 64 10.01 6.51 4.26
C ALA A 64 11.43 5.94 4.46
N TYR A 65 11.84 5.73 5.72
CA TYR A 65 13.10 5.09 6.05
C TYR A 65 13.17 3.64 5.54
N PHE A 66 12.15 2.81 5.81
CA PHE A 66 12.09 1.44 5.32
C PHE A 66 12.00 1.38 3.79
N THR A 67 11.18 2.25 3.17
CA THR A 67 11.08 2.36 1.71
C THR A 67 12.44 2.68 1.11
N LYS A 68 13.22 3.61 1.67
CA LYS A 68 14.57 3.92 1.21
C LYS A 68 15.52 2.71 1.29
N ILE A 69 15.43 1.91 2.36
CA ILE A 69 16.25 0.70 2.51
C ILE A 69 15.87 -0.35 1.46
N ILE A 70 14.58 -0.65 1.35
CA ILE A 70 14.03 -1.61 0.38
C ILE A 70 14.44 -1.20 -1.03
N TRP A 71 14.25 0.06 -1.37
CA TRP A 71 14.56 0.61 -2.67
C TRP A 71 16.05 0.51 -3.02
N LYS A 72 16.94 0.85 -2.07
CA LYS A 72 18.39 0.69 -2.27
C LYS A 72 18.78 -0.76 -2.59
N ARG A 73 18.15 -1.74 -1.94
CA ARG A 73 18.42 -3.16 -2.21
C ARG A 73 17.91 -3.59 -3.58
N LEU A 74 16.70 -3.17 -3.92
CA LEU A 74 16.08 -3.43 -5.21
C LEU A 74 16.89 -2.85 -6.37
N VAL A 75 17.33 -1.57 -6.27
CA VAL A 75 18.21 -0.95 -7.27
C VAL A 75 19.54 -1.70 -7.43
N LYS A 76 20.17 -2.12 -6.32
CA LYS A 76 21.41 -2.92 -6.39
C LYS A 76 21.20 -4.24 -7.14
N LEU A 77 20.06 -4.90 -6.95
CA LEU A 77 19.71 -6.14 -7.65
C LEU A 77 19.54 -5.92 -9.15
N TYR A 78 18.79 -4.89 -9.57
CA TYR A 78 18.63 -4.57 -11.00
C TYR A 78 19.95 -4.23 -11.69
N LEU A 79 20.81 -3.45 -11.00
CA LEU A 79 22.15 -3.12 -11.53
C LEU A 79 23.01 -4.37 -11.70
N SER A 80 23.00 -5.28 -10.72
CA SER A 80 23.73 -6.56 -10.84
C SER A 80 23.20 -7.48 -11.94
N ALA A 81 21.94 -7.30 -12.33
CA ALA A 81 21.28 -8.04 -13.41
C ALA A 81 21.41 -7.38 -14.80
N GLY A 82 22.09 -6.24 -14.91
CA GLY A 82 22.25 -5.52 -16.19
C GLY A 82 20.96 -4.86 -16.71
N ARG A 83 19.88 -4.79 -15.93
CA ARG A 83 18.62 -4.15 -16.34
C ARG A 83 18.68 -2.63 -16.11
N LYS A 84 18.39 -1.83 -17.14
CA LYS A 84 18.20 -0.37 -17.03
C LYS A 84 16.73 -0.04 -16.83
N ILE A 85 16.40 0.74 -15.81
CA ILE A 85 15.03 1.17 -15.54
C ILE A 85 14.71 2.36 -16.44
N VAL A 86 13.73 2.21 -17.32
CA VAL A 86 13.52 3.03 -18.54
C VAL A 86 13.04 4.45 -18.23
N SER A 87 12.38 4.72 -17.09
CA SER A 87 12.06 6.09 -16.65
C SER A 87 11.69 6.16 -15.16
N PHE A 88 12.69 6.38 -14.32
CA PHE A 88 12.54 6.40 -12.86
C PHE A 88 11.71 7.59 -12.34
N SER A 89 11.85 8.74 -13.00
CA SER A 89 11.27 10.01 -12.55
C SER A 89 9.75 10.06 -12.78
N ALA A 90 9.28 9.73 -13.99
CA ALA A 90 7.85 9.77 -14.32
C ALA A 90 7.04 8.75 -13.51
N PHE A 91 7.60 7.54 -13.31
CA PHE A 91 6.99 6.52 -12.48
C PHE A 91 6.83 6.97 -11.02
N GLY A 92 7.90 7.52 -10.41
CA GLY A 92 7.85 8.04 -9.04
C GLY A 92 6.85 9.18 -8.87
N TRP A 93 6.80 10.11 -9.83
CA TRP A 93 5.82 11.21 -9.82
C TRP A 93 4.39 10.73 -9.97
N ALA A 94 4.12 9.71 -10.79
CA ALA A 94 2.79 9.13 -10.94
C ALA A 94 2.29 8.53 -9.62
N ILE A 95 3.16 7.81 -8.89
CA ILE A 95 2.84 7.30 -7.56
C ILE A 95 2.60 8.48 -6.60
N ALA A 96 3.52 9.44 -6.53
CA ALA A 96 3.34 10.59 -5.63
C ALA A 96 2.02 11.32 -5.88
N PHE A 97 1.65 11.52 -7.15
CA PHE A 97 0.38 12.14 -7.54
C PHE A 97 -0.84 11.32 -7.12
N SER A 98 -0.81 9.98 -7.18
CA SER A 98 -1.93 9.15 -6.70
C SER A 98 -2.14 9.29 -5.19
N TRP A 99 -1.07 9.40 -4.42
CA TRP A 99 -1.13 9.61 -2.98
C TRP A 99 -1.60 11.02 -2.62
N ILE A 100 -1.11 12.05 -3.30
CA ILE A 100 -1.55 13.44 -3.09
C ILE A 100 -3.03 13.59 -3.45
N SER A 101 -3.44 13.15 -4.64
CA SER A 101 -4.84 13.25 -5.08
C SER A 101 -5.78 12.45 -4.19
N GLY A 102 -5.40 11.23 -3.78
CA GLY A 102 -6.18 10.43 -2.85
C GLY A 102 -6.29 11.09 -1.48
N THR A 103 -5.23 11.74 -0.99
CA THR A 103 -5.25 12.48 0.29
C THR A 103 -6.28 13.61 0.23
N ILE A 104 -6.27 14.39 -0.85
CA ILE A 104 -7.24 15.48 -1.06
C ILE A 104 -8.66 14.91 -1.15
N LEU A 105 -8.86 13.84 -1.92
CA LEU A 105 -10.17 13.22 -2.08
C LEU A 105 -10.71 12.68 -0.75
N GLY A 106 -9.95 11.83 -0.07
CA GLY A 106 -10.43 11.11 1.12
C GLY A 106 -10.52 11.97 2.37
N TRP A 107 -9.63 12.95 2.56
CA TRP A 107 -9.59 13.75 3.80
C TRP A 107 -10.23 15.13 3.68
N ILE A 108 -10.36 15.68 2.48
CA ILE A 108 -10.91 17.03 2.27
C ILE A 108 -12.24 16.97 1.55
N ILE A 109 -12.31 16.34 0.38
CA ILE A 109 -13.51 16.39 -0.48
C ILE A 109 -14.63 15.52 0.12
N ILE A 110 -14.35 14.25 0.39
CA ILE A 110 -15.36 13.29 0.87
C ILE A 110 -16.00 13.73 2.19
N PRO A 111 -15.25 14.11 3.25
CA PRO A 111 -15.87 14.55 4.50
C PRO A 111 -16.75 15.79 4.33
N ARG A 112 -16.40 16.70 3.40
CA ARG A 112 -17.24 17.88 3.09
C ARG A 112 -18.51 17.51 2.34
N CYS A 113 -18.43 16.58 1.39
CA CYS A 113 -19.60 16.11 0.63
C CYS A 113 -20.57 15.28 1.48
N LEU A 114 -20.07 14.64 2.55
CA LEU A 114 -20.86 13.81 3.47
C LEU A 114 -21.24 14.54 4.76
N GLY A 115 -21.30 15.88 4.76
CA GLY A 115 -21.54 16.68 5.97
C GLY A 115 -22.87 16.40 6.71
N THR A 116 -23.79 15.64 6.11
CA THR A 116 -25.03 15.17 6.74
C THR A 116 -24.87 13.87 7.53
N PHE A 117 -23.77 13.15 7.35
CA PHE A 117 -23.46 11.91 8.08
C PHE A 117 -22.77 12.22 9.42
N GLU A 118 -22.81 11.26 10.35
CA GLU A 118 -22.02 11.33 11.57
C GLU A 118 -20.51 11.49 11.25
N PRO A 119 -19.74 12.30 12.02
CA PRO A 119 -18.34 12.57 11.71
C PRO A 119 -17.47 11.32 11.52
N LEU A 120 -17.69 10.28 12.34
CA LEU A 120 -16.94 9.02 12.23
C LEU A 120 -17.26 8.24 10.95
N VAL A 121 -18.51 8.31 10.47
CA VAL A 121 -18.93 7.68 9.21
C VAL A 121 -18.27 8.40 8.03
N ALA A 122 -18.33 9.73 8.02
CA ALA A 122 -17.70 10.54 6.97
C ALA A 122 -16.19 10.31 6.91
N LEU A 123 -15.51 10.26 8.07
CA LEU A 123 -14.08 9.95 8.16
C LEU A 123 -13.77 8.51 7.72
N GLY A 124 -14.58 7.53 8.13
CA GLY A 124 -14.40 6.13 7.74
C GLY A 124 -14.50 5.91 6.23
N ILE A 125 -15.51 6.52 5.60
CA ILE A 125 -15.66 6.53 4.14
C ILE A 125 -14.49 7.26 3.49
N GLY A 126 -14.13 8.43 4.01
CA GLY A 126 -12.98 9.21 3.53
C GLY A 126 -11.68 8.43 3.54
N TYR A 127 -11.39 7.71 4.63
CA TYR A 127 -10.19 6.88 4.76
C TYR A 127 -10.17 5.72 3.74
N LEU A 128 -11.29 5.01 3.56
CA LEU A 128 -11.38 3.95 2.56
C LEU A 128 -11.25 4.48 1.13
N VAL A 129 -11.85 5.64 0.82
CA VAL A 129 -11.68 6.31 -0.48
C VAL A 129 -10.21 6.68 -0.71
N PHE A 130 -9.56 7.29 0.28
CA PHE A 130 -8.14 7.64 0.22
C PHE A 130 -7.29 6.42 -0.16
N ILE A 131 -7.39 5.33 0.62
CA ILE A 131 -6.58 4.13 0.38
C ILE A 131 -6.90 3.49 -0.98
N SER A 132 -8.19 3.33 -1.29
CA SER A 132 -8.62 2.74 -2.57
C SER A 132 -8.06 3.52 -3.75
N TRP A 133 -8.21 4.84 -3.72
CA TRP A 133 -7.79 5.72 -4.82
C TRP A 133 -6.26 5.75 -4.96
N SER A 134 -5.55 5.93 -3.85
CA SER A 134 -4.08 6.04 -3.88
C SER A 134 -3.41 4.75 -4.33
N VAL A 135 -3.87 3.60 -3.83
CA VAL A 135 -3.31 2.30 -4.21
C VAL A 135 -3.73 1.91 -5.63
N PHE A 136 -4.96 2.23 -6.06
CA PHE A 136 -5.37 2.03 -7.46
C PHE A 136 -4.53 2.88 -8.42
N GLY A 137 -4.29 4.16 -8.12
CA GLY A 137 -3.42 4.99 -8.95
C GLY A 137 -1.97 4.50 -8.96
N MET A 138 -1.47 3.96 -7.84
CA MET A 138 -0.15 3.31 -7.79
C MET A 138 -0.13 2.06 -8.69
N PHE A 139 -1.16 1.22 -8.65
CA PHE A 139 -1.31 0.07 -9.54
C PHE A 139 -1.32 0.49 -11.02
N LEU A 140 -2.04 1.56 -11.39
CA LEU A 140 -2.01 2.10 -12.75
C LEU A 140 -0.62 2.61 -13.14
N ALA A 141 0.13 3.20 -12.21
CA ALA A 141 1.50 3.64 -12.47
C ALA A 141 2.42 2.46 -12.79
N PHE A 142 2.31 1.35 -12.06
CA PHE A 142 3.03 0.10 -12.37
C PHE A 142 2.65 -0.45 -13.75
N TRP A 143 1.36 -0.48 -14.06
CA TRP A 143 0.88 -0.99 -15.35
C TRP A 143 1.37 -0.12 -16.52
N TYR A 144 1.22 1.20 -16.43
CA TYR A 144 1.50 2.10 -17.55
C TYR A 144 2.99 2.39 -17.74
N PHE A 145 3.69 2.79 -16.66
CA PHE A 145 5.10 3.19 -16.70
C PHE A 145 6.05 2.03 -16.40
N GLY A 146 5.71 1.20 -15.42
CA GLY A 146 6.51 0.02 -15.07
C GLY A 146 6.39 -1.12 -16.08
N LYS A 147 5.36 -1.09 -16.95
CA LYS A 147 5.01 -2.17 -17.89
C LYS A 147 4.84 -3.53 -17.20
N SER A 148 4.55 -3.52 -15.90
CA SER A 148 4.28 -4.71 -15.09
C SER A 148 2.86 -4.63 -14.56
N LEU A 149 2.09 -5.72 -14.73
CA LEU A 149 0.76 -5.83 -14.16
C LEU A 149 0.86 -6.46 -12.76
N GLU A 150 0.95 -5.60 -11.74
CA GLU A 150 1.07 -5.99 -10.32
C GLU A 150 -0.29 -6.44 -9.75
N LYS A 151 -0.81 -7.57 -10.23
CA LYS A 151 -2.13 -8.12 -9.84
C LYS A 151 -2.24 -8.36 -8.34
N GLU A 152 -1.12 -8.57 -7.65
CA GLU A 152 -1.06 -8.77 -6.20
C GLU A 152 -1.52 -7.54 -5.40
N MET A 153 -1.50 -6.35 -6.00
CA MET A 153 -2.02 -5.11 -5.39
C MET A 153 -3.55 -5.01 -5.39
N ILE A 154 -4.26 -5.84 -6.16
CA ILE A 154 -5.72 -5.71 -6.35
C ILE A 154 -6.48 -5.73 -5.02
N PRO A 155 -6.22 -6.66 -4.08
CA PRO A 155 -6.89 -6.67 -2.78
C PRO A 155 -6.76 -5.33 -2.04
N ALA A 156 -5.57 -4.72 -2.05
CA ALA A 156 -5.25 -3.50 -1.32
C ALA A 156 -6.03 -2.25 -1.76
N PHE A 157 -6.61 -2.21 -2.97
CA PHE A 157 -7.51 -1.11 -3.37
C PHE A 157 -8.97 -1.55 -3.54
N LEU A 158 -9.21 -2.78 -4.00
CA LEU A 158 -10.56 -3.23 -4.31
C LEU A 158 -11.37 -3.55 -3.05
N ILE A 159 -10.76 -4.21 -2.06
CA ILE A 159 -11.45 -4.55 -0.81
C ILE A 159 -11.85 -3.28 -0.03
N PRO A 160 -10.95 -2.28 0.16
CA PRO A 160 -11.34 -1.00 0.74
C PRO A 160 -12.48 -0.32 -0.02
N ALA A 161 -12.47 -0.33 -1.36
CA ALA A 161 -13.53 0.28 -2.16
C ALA A 161 -14.89 -0.39 -1.95
N LEU A 162 -14.91 -1.73 -1.98
CA LEU A 162 -16.12 -2.53 -1.77
C LEU A 162 -16.67 -2.43 -0.35
N ALA A 163 -15.84 -2.06 0.63
CA ALA A 163 -16.25 -1.88 2.02
C ALA A 163 -16.91 -0.52 2.30
N ILE A 164 -16.78 0.47 1.41
CA ILE A 164 -17.35 1.82 1.60
C ILE A 164 -18.86 1.79 1.91
N PRO A 165 -19.72 1.06 1.17
CA PRO A 165 -21.16 1.04 1.42
C PRO A 165 -21.55 0.42 2.77
N LEU A 166 -20.63 -0.29 3.43
CA LEU A 166 -20.85 -0.91 4.73
C LEU A 166 -20.58 0.05 5.90
N ILE A 167 -19.83 1.13 5.68
CA ILE A 167 -19.46 2.07 6.75
C ILE A 167 -20.67 2.67 7.49
N PRO A 168 -21.75 3.12 6.83
CA PRO A 168 -22.93 3.63 7.54
C PRO A 168 -23.58 2.62 8.48
N LYS A 169 -23.45 1.30 8.20
CA LYS A 169 -24.01 0.23 9.04
C LYS A 169 -23.23 0.01 10.34
N VAL A 170 -22.01 0.52 10.43
CA VAL A 170 -21.10 0.40 11.58
C VAL A 170 -20.74 1.77 12.14
N ALA A 171 -21.66 2.74 12.10
CA ALA A 171 -21.40 4.16 12.35
C ALA A 171 -20.55 4.46 13.60
N LYS A 172 -20.89 3.85 14.74
CA LYS A 172 -20.17 4.03 16.02
C LYS A 172 -18.73 3.54 16.00
N ALA A 173 -18.38 2.64 15.10
CA ALA A 173 -17.05 2.04 14.97
C ALA A 173 -16.48 2.22 13.54
N ALA A 174 -17.00 3.16 12.76
CA ALA A 174 -16.71 3.32 11.34
C ALA A 174 -15.21 3.41 11.02
N MET A 175 -14.46 4.22 11.78
CA MET A 175 -13.00 4.35 11.61
C MET A 175 -12.22 3.10 12.02
N ILE A 176 -12.70 2.36 13.02
CA ILE A 176 -12.07 1.12 13.47
C ILE A 176 -12.29 0.05 12.39
N TYR A 177 -13.52 -0.10 11.92
CA TYR A 177 -13.87 -1.01 10.84
C TYR A 177 -13.05 -0.72 9.57
N ALA A 178 -12.96 0.55 9.16
CA ALA A 178 -12.17 0.95 8.00
C ALA A 178 -10.68 0.58 8.15
N GLY A 179 -10.11 0.75 9.34
CA GLY A 179 -8.76 0.29 9.66
C GLY A 179 -8.55 -1.20 9.49
N PHE A 180 -9.45 -2.00 10.06
CA PHE A 180 -9.39 -3.46 9.93
C PHE A 180 -9.53 -3.92 8.48
N VAL A 181 -10.41 -3.28 7.70
CA VAL A 181 -10.55 -3.55 6.26
C VAL A 181 -9.22 -3.31 5.54
N VAL A 182 -8.54 -2.19 5.81
CA VAL A 182 -7.25 -1.87 5.16
C VAL A 182 -6.16 -2.85 5.59
N VAL A 183 -6.04 -3.15 6.88
CA VAL A 183 -5.07 -4.12 7.39
C VAL A 183 -5.29 -5.51 6.79
N PHE A 184 -6.54 -5.96 6.73
CA PHE A 184 -6.91 -7.23 6.11
C PHE A 184 -6.57 -7.26 4.61
N ALA A 185 -6.95 -6.21 3.88
CA ALA A 185 -6.66 -6.08 2.46
C ALA A 185 -5.15 -6.09 2.17
N PHE A 186 -4.38 -5.34 2.95
CA PHE A 186 -2.93 -5.31 2.82
C PHE A 186 -2.31 -6.67 3.19
N GLY A 187 -2.82 -7.36 4.20
CA GLY A 187 -2.40 -8.70 4.56
C GLY A 187 -2.60 -9.69 3.41
N LEU A 188 -3.76 -9.66 2.75
CA LEU A 188 -4.00 -10.45 1.54
C LEU A 188 -3.05 -10.09 0.40
N THR A 189 -2.77 -8.80 0.21
CA THR A 189 -1.78 -8.35 -0.78
C THR A 189 -0.38 -8.86 -0.46
N VAL A 190 0.06 -8.84 0.80
CA VAL A 190 1.34 -9.44 1.23
C VAL A 190 1.37 -10.93 0.89
N LEU A 191 0.31 -11.69 1.24
CA LEU A 191 0.22 -13.12 0.92
C LEU A 191 0.26 -13.37 -0.58
N ALA A 192 -0.45 -12.58 -1.38
CA ALA A 192 -0.45 -12.68 -2.83
C ALA A 192 0.96 -12.45 -3.41
N TYR A 193 1.66 -11.41 -2.94
CA TYR A 193 3.04 -11.14 -3.34
C TYR A 193 4.01 -12.27 -2.96
N ILE A 194 3.92 -12.78 -1.74
CA ILE A 194 4.77 -13.90 -1.28
C ILE A 194 4.48 -15.16 -2.10
N TYR A 195 3.20 -15.48 -2.33
CA TYR A 195 2.80 -16.61 -3.16
C TYR A 195 3.35 -16.49 -4.58
N SER A 196 3.20 -15.32 -5.23
CA SER A 196 3.75 -15.08 -6.55
C SER A 196 5.28 -15.17 -6.59
N ALA A 197 5.97 -14.75 -5.52
CA ALA A 197 7.42 -14.87 -5.40
C ALA A 197 7.89 -16.34 -5.34
N PHE A 198 7.18 -17.19 -4.59
CA PHE A 198 7.51 -18.62 -4.54
C PHE A 198 7.13 -19.34 -5.83
N LYS A 199 6.01 -18.95 -6.44
CA LYS A 199 5.60 -19.50 -7.74
C LYS A 199 6.61 -19.19 -8.85
N SER A 200 7.34 -18.07 -8.78
CA SER A 200 8.36 -17.77 -9.78
C SER A 200 9.67 -18.54 -9.60
N LEU A 201 9.83 -19.29 -8.50
CA LEU A 201 11.03 -20.08 -8.19
C LEU A 201 10.87 -21.59 -8.48
N GLY A 202 9.68 -22.04 -8.86
CA GLY A 202 9.31 -23.45 -8.98
C GLY A 202 8.57 -23.76 -10.27
#